data_AF-A0A1F6RI30-F1
#
_entry.id   AF-A0A1F6RI30-F1
#
_cell.length_a   1.000
_cell.length_b   1.000
_cell.length_c   1.000
_cell.angle_alpha   90.00
_cell.angle_beta   90.00
_cell.angle_gamma   90.00
#
_symmetry.space_group_name_H-M   'P 1'
#
loop_
_entity.id
_entity.type
_entity.pdbx_description
1 polymer ?
#
loop_
_entity_poly.entity_id
_entity_poly.type
_entity_poly.pdbx_seq_one_letter_code
_entity_poly.pdbx_strand_id
1 'polypeptide(L)'
;MFSNENQTNYNPSKDIVQVSIAPDFLIKYNPSRKRALQLIASGWSNASIAEDLNFSTKNIESITTMLIRLAKIHDTNGHLNPRARLVGKCYHARKLRYFPSQEPPNELLSENQTATMLLVSVGLSNKTIGKILGISEKTVESRLNNLFLQFGINAKANKVINPRLRLIAIANGRQNITQEVFDLLWQKTNNVDLDQVVNNSQELRELALQLAAKLVEEAPKHRDNSHRQQLQQVQQAAVQTHTFINPAHASQRLYNRLNPNPQLNLNPNPQEQPKE
;
A
#
# COMPACT_ATOMS: atom_id res chain seq x y z
N MET A 1 12.62 -9.04 36.24
CA MET A 1 11.42 -9.42 35.45
C MET A 1 11.02 -8.23 34.58
N PHE A 2 11.36 -8.25 33.30
CA PHE A 2 10.73 -7.35 32.33
C PHE A 2 10.46 -8.18 31.07
N SER A 3 9.21 -8.63 30.96
CA SER A 3 8.70 -9.34 29.78
C SER A 3 8.47 -8.31 28.68
N ASN A 4 9.29 -8.36 27.64
CA ASN A 4 9.09 -7.61 26.41
C ASN A 4 8.19 -8.43 25.48
N GLU A 5 6.88 -8.42 25.75
CA GLU A 5 5.87 -8.90 24.81
C GLU A 5 5.41 -7.74 23.93
N ASN A 6 6.07 -7.57 22.80
CA ASN A 6 5.50 -6.91 21.62
C ASN A 6 6.25 -7.38 20.36
N GLN A 7 6.28 -8.71 20.15
CA GLN A 7 6.49 -9.26 18.82
C GLN A 7 5.16 -9.20 18.09
N THR A 8 4.99 -8.14 17.30
CA THR A 8 3.95 -8.11 16.28
C THR A 8 4.22 -9.26 15.32
N ASN A 9 3.28 -10.20 15.24
CA ASN A 9 3.26 -11.31 14.27
C ASN A 9 3.15 -10.76 12.84
N TYR A 10 4.24 -10.21 12.32
CA TYR A 10 4.38 -9.90 10.91
C TYR A 10 4.70 -11.20 10.18
N ASN A 11 3.76 -11.70 9.38
CA ASN A 11 4.00 -12.85 8.51
C ASN A 11 4.49 -12.34 7.14
N PRO A 12 5.80 -12.40 6.84
CA PRO A 12 6.37 -11.85 5.60
C PRO A 12 5.85 -12.51 4.32
N SER A 13 5.10 -13.61 4.44
CA SER A 13 4.54 -14.36 3.32
C SER A 13 3.31 -13.72 2.67
N LYS A 14 2.64 -12.74 3.29
CA LYS A 14 1.42 -12.12 2.74
C LYS A 14 1.67 -11.01 1.70
N ASP A 15 2.82 -10.34 1.76
CA ASP A 15 3.10 -9.13 0.95
C ASP A 15 4.20 -9.35 -0.11
N ILE A 16 4.30 -10.52 -0.74
CA ILE A 16 5.41 -10.79 -1.68
C ILE A 16 4.98 -10.51 -3.13
N VAL A 17 5.41 -9.38 -3.68
CA VAL A 17 5.40 -9.19 -5.14
C VAL A 17 6.67 -9.84 -5.68
N GLN A 18 6.52 -10.85 -6.53
CA GLN A 18 7.66 -11.45 -7.21
C GLN A 18 7.87 -10.79 -8.56
N VAL A 19 9.14 -10.59 -8.93
CA VAL A 19 9.50 -9.98 -10.22
C VAL A 19 10.49 -10.86 -10.95
N SER A 20 10.14 -11.22 -12.18
CA SER A 20 11.08 -11.82 -13.13
C SER A 20 11.64 -10.75 -14.06
N ILE A 21 12.93 -10.88 -14.38
CA ILE A 21 13.61 -10.03 -15.35
C ILE A 21 13.93 -10.87 -16.59
N ALA A 22 13.60 -10.34 -17.76
CA ALA A 22 13.88 -10.97 -19.03
C ALA A 22 15.38 -11.38 -19.14
N PRO A 23 15.68 -12.59 -19.67
CA PRO A 23 17.05 -13.12 -19.67
C PRO A 23 18.07 -12.25 -20.41
N ASP A 24 17.62 -11.51 -21.41
CA ASP A 24 18.43 -10.66 -22.29
C ASP A 24 18.66 -9.24 -21.73
N PHE A 25 18.06 -8.90 -20.58
CA PHE A 25 18.09 -7.56 -20.03
C PHE A 25 19.29 -7.31 -19.11
N LEU A 26 20.07 -6.28 -19.45
CA LEU A 26 21.14 -5.67 -18.63
C LEU A 26 22.27 -6.61 -18.15
N ILE A 27 22.56 -7.69 -18.89
CA ILE A 27 23.56 -8.68 -18.44
C ILE A 27 24.59 -8.91 -19.54
N LYS A 28 25.63 -8.08 -19.52
CA LYS A 28 26.99 -8.64 -19.49
C LYS A 28 27.25 -9.08 -18.03
N TYR A 29 26.84 -10.31 -17.73
CA TYR A 29 27.31 -11.22 -16.67
C TYR A 29 27.47 -10.73 -15.22
N ASN A 30 26.39 -10.42 -14.49
CA ASN A 30 26.45 -10.51 -13.03
C ASN A 30 25.10 -10.95 -12.40
N PRO A 31 24.99 -12.20 -11.93
CA PRO A 31 23.78 -12.73 -11.29
C PRO A 31 23.32 -11.92 -10.07
N SER A 32 24.24 -11.44 -9.23
CA SER A 32 23.92 -10.64 -8.05
C SER A 32 23.31 -9.29 -8.42
N ARG A 33 23.76 -8.65 -9.51
CA ARG A 33 23.14 -7.39 -10.00
C ARG A 33 21.74 -7.62 -10.55
N LYS A 34 21.53 -8.74 -11.26
CA LYS A 34 20.19 -9.15 -11.72
C LYS A 34 19.26 -9.35 -10.53
N ARG A 35 19.70 -10.10 -9.52
CA ARG A 35 18.93 -10.37 -8.30
C ARG A 35 18.65 -9.10 -7.52
N ALA A 36 19.64 -8.21 -7.37
CA ALA A 36 19.43 -6.89 -6.76
C ALA A 36 18.36 -6.10 -7.52
N LEU A 37 18.42 -6.05 -8.86
CA LEU A 37 17.40 -5.37 -9.67
C LEU A 37 16.01 -5.99 -9.51
N GLN A 38 15.91 -7.33 -9.43
CA GLN A 38 14.65 -8.02 -9.15
C GLN A 38 14.05 -7.60 -7.81
N LEU A 39 14.86 -7.57 -6.76
CA LEU A 39 14.42 -7.19 -5.42
C LEU A 39 14.08 -5.69 -5.33
N ILE A 40 14.84 -4.82 -6.00
CA ILE A 40 14.53 -3.40 -6.16
C ILE A 40 13.17 -3.23 -6.84
N ALA A 41 12.95 -3.90 -7.97
CA ALA A 41 11.69 -3.86 -8.70
C ALA A 41 10.53 -4.48 -7.92
N SER A 42 10.80 -5.42 -7.02
CA SER A 42 9.83 -6.00 -6.09
C SER A 42 9.55 -5.10 -4.89
N GLY A 43 10.24 -3.96 -4.75
CA GLY A 43 10.05 -3.01 -3.66
C GLY A 43 10.71 -3.37 -2.34
N TRP A 44 11.84 -4.08 -2.37
CA TRP A 44 12.62 -4.37 -1.16
C TRP A 44 13.51 -3.18 -0.74
N SER A 45 13.72 -3.04 0.57
CA SER A 45 14.65 -2.05 1.15
C SER A 45 16.11 -2.46 0.93
N ASN A 46 17.04 -1.51 1.05
CA ASN A 46 18.48 -1.84 0.92
C ASN A 46 18.93 -2.86 1.97
N ALA A 47 18.42 -2.76 3.20
CA ALA A 47 18.77 -3.67 4.29
C ALA A 47 18.38 -5.11 3.95
N SER A 48 17.15 -5.33 3.47
CA SER A 48 16.69 -6.68 3.14
C SER A 48 17.26 -7.22 1.84
N ILE A 49 17.60 -6.36 0.87
CA ILE A 49 18.36 -6.79 -0.30
C ILE A 49 19.77 -7.23 0.11
N ALA A 50 20.40 -6.47 1.02
CA ALA A 50 21.72 -6.78 1.54
C ALA A 50 21.72 -8.13 2.26
N GLU A 51 20.70 -8.39 3.09
CA GLU A 51 20.48 -9.68 3.75
C GLU A 51 20.25 -10.83 2.75
N ASP A 52 19.33 -10.69 1.79
CA ASP A 52 19.05 -11.73 0.76
C ASP A 52 20.30 -12.10 -0.06
N LEU A 53 21.17 -11.12 -0.33
CA LEU A 53 22.37 -11.30 -1.13
C LEU A 53 23.64 -11.57 -0.32
N ASN A 54 23.56 -11.62 1.01
CA ASN A 54 24.71 -11.68 1.92
C ASN A 54 25.77 -10.60 1.62
N PHE A 55 25.31 -9.37 1.38
CA PHE A 55 26.13 -8.18 1.09
C PHE A 55 25.97 -7.12 2.19
N SER A 56 26.84 -6.11 2.19
CA SER A 56 26.59 -4.91 2.99
C SER A 56 25.56 -3.98 2.32
N THR A 57 24.89 -3.13 3.10
CA THR A 57 24.01 -2.08 2.56
C THR A 57 24.74 -1.14 1.61
N LYS A 58 26.00 -0.79 1.90
CA LYS A 58 26.87 0.00 1.02
C LYS A 58 27.12 -0.69 -0.33
N ASN A 59 27.27 -2.02 -0.35
CA ASN A 59 27.38 -2.76 -1.59
C ASN A 59 26.09 -2.67 -2.42
N ILE A 60 24.92 -2.73 -1.79
CA ILE A 60 23.62 -2.57 -2.49
C ILE A 60 23.46 -1.16 -3.05
N GLU A 61 23.89 -0.12 -2.33
CA GLU A 61 23.92 1.25 -2.83
C GLU A 61 24.85 1.40 -4.05
N SER A 62 26.03 0.80 -4.00
CA SER A 62 26.98 0.78 -5.12
C SER A 62 26.41 0.06 -6.34
N ILE A 63 25.81 -1.12 -6.16
CA ILE A 63 25.12 -1.87 -7.23
C ILE A 63 23.98 -1.03 -7.82
N THR A 64 23.14 -0.42 -6.97
CA THR A 64 22.02 0.42 -7.42
C THR A 64 22.53 1.61 -8.23
N THR A 65 23.58 2.29 -7.78
CA THR A 65 24.21 3.40 -8.47
C THR A 65 24.77 2.98 -9.84
N MET A 66 25.41 1.82 -9.90
CA MET A 66 25.91 1.25 -11.15
C MET A 66 24.77 0.94 -12.12
N LEU A 67 23.67 0.34 -11.64
CA LEU A 67 22.50 0.05 -12.47
C LEU A 67 21.86 1.32 -13.02
N ILE A 68 21.72 2.38 -12.20
CA ILE A 68 21.22 3.70 -12.62
C ILE A 68 22.11 4.28 -13.72
N ARG A 69 23.44 4.20 -13.56
CA ARG A 69 24.42 4.68 -14.55
C ARG A 69 24.35 3.88 -15.85
N LEU A 70 24.30 2.55 -15.79
CA LEU A 70 24.16 1.69 -16.96
C LEU A 70 22.84 1.93 -17.69
N ALA A 71 21.79 2.27 -16.94
CA ALA A 71 20.52 2.71 -17.45
C ALA A 71 20.55 4.14 -18.02
N LYS A 72 21.69 4.85 -17.99
CA LYS A 72 21.84 6.24 -18.46
C LYS A 72 20.80 7.19 -17.83
N ILE A 73 20.50 6.98 -16.55
CA ILE A 73 19.58 7.85 -15.80
C ILE A 73 20.44 8.93 -15.15
N HIS A 74 20.29 10.15 -15.64
CA HIS A 74 20.98 11.33 -15.14
C HIS A 74 19.93 12.37 -14.75
N ASP A 75 20.09 12.95 -13.56
CA ASP A 75 19.21 13.99 -13.05
C ASP A 75 20.00 14.83 -12.05
N THR A 76 20.45 16.00 -12.50
CA THR A 76 21.22 16.94 -11.68
C THR A 76 20.34 17.80 -10.79
N ASN A 77 19.05 17.95 -11.15
CA ASN A 77 18.15 18.93 -10.54
C ASN A 77 17.14 18.28 -9.57
N GLY A 78 17.24 16.97 -9.37
CA GLY A 78 16.42 16.21 -8.43
C GLY A 78 14.98 16.05 -8.91
N HIS A 79 14.76 16.05 -10.22
CA HIS A 79 13.44 15.85 -10.81
C HIS A 79 12.93 14.43 -10.70
N LEU A 80 13.83 13.46 -10.55
CA LEU A 80 13.58 12.03 -10.60
C LEU A 80 13.87 11.40 -9.24
N ASN A 81 13.15 10.33 -8.95
CA ASN A 81 13.60 9.34 -7.97
C ASN A 81 14.39 8.27 -8.75
N PRO A 82 15.73 8.18 -8.58
CA PRO A 82 16.55 7.34 -9.46
C PRO A 82 16.19 5.85 -9.45
N ARG A 83 15.76 5.32 -8.30
CA ARG A 83 15.34 3.91 -8.18
C ARG A 83 14.00 3.67 -8.86
N ALA A 84 13.02 4.54 -8.63
CA ALA A 84 11.73 4.44 -9.28
C ALA A 84 11.89 4.60 -10.81
N ARG A 85 12.74 5.53 -11.25
CA ARG A 85 13.07 5.72 -12.66
C ARG A 85 13.74 4.50 -13.29
N LEU A 86 14.66 3.87 -12.57
CA LEU A 86 15.28 2.60 -12.99
C LEU A 86 14.21 1.53 -13.21
N VAL A 87 13.32 1.32 -12.24
CA VAL A 87 12.22 0.34 -12.36
C VAL A 87 11.30 0.71 -13.53
N GLY A 88 10.92 1.98 -13.67
CA GLY A 88 10.09 2.47 -14.77
C GLY A 88 10.73 2.23 -16.15
N LYS A 89 12.05 2.42 -16.28
CA LYS A 89 12.77 2.11 -17.53
C LYS A 89 12.73 0.62 -17.87
N CYS A 90 12.87 -0.24 -16.87
CA CYS A 90 12.80 -1.69 -17.04
C CYS A 90 11.38 -2.13 -17.44
N TYR A 91 10.36 -1.48 -16.86
CA TYR A 91 8.96 -1.71 -17.19
C TYR A 91 8.63 -1.26 -18.62
N HIS A 92 9.04 -0.04 -19.00
CA HIS A 92 8.91 0.46 -20.38
C HIS A 92 9.56 -0.48 -21.42
N ALA A 93 10.74 -1.00 -21.11
CA ALA A 93 11.44 -1.94 -21.98
C ALA A 93 10.76 -3.33 -22.07
N ARG A 94 9.67 -3.56 -21.32
CA ARG A 94 8.95 -4.84 -21.18
C ARG A 94 9.83 -5.96 -20.65
N LYS A 95 10.75 -5.61 -19.76
CA LYS A 95 11.76 -6.52 -19.20
C LYS A 95 11.42 -6.99 -17.80
N LEU A 96 10.39 -6.42 -17.18
CA LEU A 96 9.84 -6.86 -15.91
C LEU A 96 8.53 -7.62 -16.14
N ARG A 97 8.36 -8.76 -15.47
CA ARG A 97 7.04 -9.37 -15.26
C ARG A 97 6.81 -9.51 -13.77
N TYR A 98 5.66 -9.03 -13.32
CA TYR A 98 5.25 -9.03 -11.93
C TYR A 98 4.27 -10.16 -11.67
N PHE A 99 4.39 -10.80 -10.51
CA PHE A 99 3.47 -11.81 -10.01
C PHE A 99 3.02 -11.35 -8.62
N PRO A 100 1.90 -10.62 -8.52
CA PRO A 100 1.36 -10.21 -7.23
C PRO A 100 0.81 -11.43 -6.47
N SER A 101 1.18 -11.60 -5.20
CA SER A 101 0.75 -12.74 -4.37
C SER A 101 -0.73 -12.74 -3.98
N GLN A 102 -1.41 -11.60 -4.04
CA GLN A 102 -2.85 -11.46 -3.78
C GLN A 102 -3.48 -10.36 -4.65
N GLU A 103 -4.72 -10.57 -5.08
CA GLU A 103 -5.61 -9.46 -5.48
C GLU A 103 -5.94 -8.62 -4.23
N PRO A 104 -5.85 -7.29 -4.27
CA PRO A 104 -6.31 -6.44 -3.19
C PRO A 104 -7.81 -6.18 -3.33
N PRO A 105 -8.44 -5.50 -2.35
CA PRO A 105 -9.64 -4.76 -2.67
C PRO A 105 -9.37 -3.88 -3.91
N ASN A 106 -10.22 -3.98 -4.94
CA ASN A 106 -10.29 -2.97 -6.00
C ASN A 106 -10.78 -1.67 -5.34
N GLU A 107 -9.89 -0.97 -4.64
CA GLU A 107 -10.19 0.33 -4.08
C GLU A 107 -10.20 1.32 -5.23
N LEU A 108 -11.38 1.89 -5.48
CA LEU A 108 -11.58 2.96 -6.45
C LEU A 108 -10.68 4.13 -6.09
N LEU A 109 -9.60 4.29 -6.85
CA LEU A 109 -8.72 5.45 -6.74
C LEU A 109 -9.45 6.66 -7.33
N SER A 110 -9.36 7.80 -6.64
CA SER A 110 -9.72 9.06 -7.27
C SER A 110 -8.77 9.40 -8.42
N GLU A 111 -9.22 10.20 -9.38
CA GLU A 111 -8.36 10.70 -10.47
C GLU A 111 -7.06 11.32 -9.97
N ASN A 112 -7.12 12.09 -8.87
CA ASN A 112 -5.96 12.70 -8.24
C ASN A 112 -4.96 11.68 -7.67
N GLN A 113 -5.46 10.59 -7.09
CA GLN A 113 -4.63 9.49 -6.57
C GLN A 113 -4.01 8.71 -7.73
N THR A 114 -4.81 8.40 -8.76
CA THR A 114 -4.33 7.73 -9.98
C THR A 114 -3.28 8.57 -10.70
N ALA A 115 -3.48 9.87 -10.87
CA ALA A 115 -2.48 10.77 -11.47
C ALA A 115 -1.19 10.82 -10.65
N THR A 116 -1.28 10.87 -9.32
CA THR A 116 -0.11 10.79 -8.44
C THR A 116 0.63 9.46 -8.62
N MET A 117 -0.09 8.34 -8.65
CA MET A 117 0.46 7.00 -8.84
C MET A 117 1.12 6.82 -10.21
N LEU A 118 0.55 7.39 -11.27
CA LEU A 118 1.12 7.40 -12.62
C LEU A 118 2.47 8.11 -12.65
N LEU A 119 2.53 9.35 -12.12
CA LEU A 119 3.76 10.15 -12.10
C LEU A 119 4.85 9.52 -11.22
N VAL A 120 4.45 8.82 -10.15
CA VAL A 120 5.35 8.02 -9.30
C VAL A 120 5.94 6.86 -10.08
N SER A 121 5.13 6.18 -10.90
CA SER A 121 5.52 4.98 -11.64
C SER A 121 6.51 5.27 -12.76
N VAL A 122 6.40 6.42 -13.42
CA VAL A 122 7.43 6.89 -14.37
C VAL A 122 8.69 7.44 -13.69
N GLY A 123 8.69 7.51 -12.36
CA GLY A 123 9.88 7.78 -11.55
C GLY A 123 10.16 9.25 -11.25
N LEU A 124 9.17 10.15 -11.30
CA LEU A 124 9.35 11.55 -10.89
C LEU A 124 9.54 11.66 -9.37
N SER A 125 10.20 12.72 -8.89
CA SER A 125 10.35 13.01 -7.45
C SER A 125 9.09 13.67 -6.87
N ASN A 126 8.91 13.67 -5.55
CA ASN A 126 7.73 14.28 -4.91
C ASN A 126 7.65 15.78 -5.20
N LYS A 127 8.79 16.48 -5.15
CA LYS A 127 8.92 17.89 -5.56
C LYS A 127 8.40 18.13 -6.97
N THR A 128 8.84 17.32 -7.94
CA THR A 128 8.41 17.43 -9.33
C THR A 128 6.92 17.14 -9.50
N ILE A 129 6.42 16.09 -8.87
CA ILE A 129 4.99 15.76 -8.88
C ILE A 129 4.16 16.91 -8.32
N GLY A 130 4.63 17.54 -7.24
CA GLY A 130 3.95 18.70 -6.65
C GLY A 130 3.86 19.87 -7.63
N LYS A 131 4.98 20.20 -8.29
CA LYS A 131 5.01 21.24 -9.33
C LYS A 131 4.08 20.91 -10.52
N ILE A 132 4.04 19.65 -10.95
CA ILE A 132 3.17 19.24 -12.06
C ILE A 132 1.70 19.33 -11.67
N LEU A 133 1.33 18.83 -10.50
CA LEU A 133 -0.07 18.79 -10.06
C LEU A 133 -0.57 20.10 -9.44
N GLY A 134 0.29 21.10 -9.27
CA GLY A 134 -0.04 22.37 -8.63
C GLY A 134 -0.31 22.24 -7.12
N ILE A 135 0.39 21.33 -6.44
CA ILE A 135 0.25 21.07 -4.99
C ILE A 135 1.61 21.05 -4.29
N SER A 136 1.63 21.17 -2.97
CA SER A 136 2.88 21.10 -2.22
C SER A 136 3.51 19.70 -2.24
N GLU A 137 4.83 19.62 -2.11
CA GLU A 137 5.55 18.35 -1.97
C GLU A 137 5.03 17.54 -0.76
N LYS A 138 4.71 18.20 0.34
CA LYS A 138 4.12 17.58 1.54
C LYS A 138 2.73 16.99 1.26
N THR A 139 1.94 17.62 0.39
CA THR A 139 0.65 17.08 -0.06
C THR A 139 0.87 15.82 -0.90
N VAL A 140 1.89 15.78 -1.76
CA VAL A 140 2.26 14.56 -2.51
C VAL A 140 2.65 13.44 -1.55
N GLU A 141 3.46 13.72 -0.54
CA GLU A 141 3.85 12.75 0.48
C GLU A 141 2.63 12.20 1.24
N SER A 142 1.70 13.08 1.64
CA SER A 142 0.44 12.68 2.28
C SER A 142 -0.41 11.77 1.37
N ARG A 143 -0.56 12.13 0.07
CA ARG A 143 -1.26 11.28 -0.91
C ARG A 143 -0.60 9.92 -1.08
N LEU A 144 0.73 9.88 -1.14
CA LEU A 144 1.50 8.65 -1.21
C LEU A 144 1.33 7.78 0.03
N ASN A 145 1.33 8.37 1.23
CA ASN A 145 1.07 7.65 2.47
C ASN A 145 -0.34 7.04 2.49
N ASN A 146 -1.35 7.77 2.00
CA ASN A 146 -2.70 7.24 1.85
C ASN A 146 -2.72 6.08 0.85
N LEU A 147 -2.05 6.22 -0.31
CA LEU A 147 -1.90 5.12 -1.27
C LEU A 147 -1.20 3.91 -0.63
N PHE A 148 -0.14 4.12 0.16
CA PHE A 148 0.53 3.02 0.85
C PHE A 148 -0.45 2.26 1.76
N LEU A 149 -1.26 2.97 2.55
CA LEU A 149 -2.28 2.35 3.40
C LEU A 149 -3.34 1.58 2.57
N GLN A 150 -3.88 2.20 1.53
CA GLN A 150 -4.88 1.61 0.62
C GLN A 150 -4.37 0.32 -0.05
N PHE A 151 -3.09 0.31 -0.44
CA PHE A 151 -2.45 -0.85 -1.05
C PHE A 151 -1.86 -1.85 -0.03
N GLY A 152 -2.11 -1.66 1.28
CA GLY A 152 -1.62 -2.55 2.35
C GLY A 152 -0.12 -2.46 2.63
N ILE A 153 0.56 -1.43 2.12
CA ILE A 153 2.00 -1.22 2.24
C ILE A 153 2.30 -0.54 3.60
N ASN A 154 2.66 -1.34 4.60
CA ASN A 154 3.00 -0.81 5.92
C ASN A 154 4.45 -0.30 6.00
N ALA A 155 4.69 0.93 5.52
CA ALA A 155 6.01 1.57 5.50
C ALA A 155 6.63 1.80 6.89
N LYS A 156 5.80 2.04 7.92
CA LYS A 156 6.27 2.45 9.26
C LYS A 156 6.67 1.27 10.13
N ALA A 157 5.96 0.16 10.02
CA ALA A 157 6.29 -1.05 10.78
C ALA A 157 7.33 -1.92 10.07
N ASN A 158 7.44 -1.82 8.74
CA ASN A 158 8.19 -2.78 7.96
C ASN A 158 9.49 -2.21 7.35
N LYS A 159 10.61 -2.46 8.01
CA LYS A 159 11.96 -2.11 7.50
C LYS A 159 12.37 -2.93 6.27
N VAL A 160 11.61 -3.96 5.89
CA VAL A 160 11.90 -4.83 4.73
C VAL A 160 11.54 -4.16 3.41
N ILE A 161 10.63 -3.19 3.42
CA ILE A 161 9.99 -2.68 2.19
C ILE A 161 10.45 -1.25 1.90
N ASN A 162 10.72 -0.96 0.62
CA ASN A 162 10.69 0.39 0.09
C ASN A 162 9.26 0.68 -0.40
N PRO A 163 8.48 1.52 0.30
CA PRO A 163 7.04 1.63 0.05
C PRO A 163 6.73 2.23 -1.33
N ARG A 164 7.55 3.17 -1.80
CA ARG A 164 7.39 3.77 -3.13
C ARG A 164 7.57 2.72 -4.23
N LEU A 165 8.66 1.96 -4.17
CA LEU A 165 8.94 0.92 -5.17
C LEU A 165 7.92 -0.21 -5.08
N ARG A 166 7.46 -0.54 -3.87
CA ARG A 166 6.39 -1.51 -3.66
C ARG A 166 5.07 -1.07 -4.30
N LEU A 167 4.69 0.19 -4.14
CA LEU A 167 3.50 0.76 -4.79
C LEU A 167 3.58 0.61 -6.30
N ILE A 168 4.73 0.94 -6.91
CA ILE A 168 4.96 0.76 -8.35
C ILE A 168 4.83 -0.71 -8.75
N ALA A 169 5.47 -1.61 -8.00
CA ALA A 169 5.44 -3.04 -8.28
C ALA A 169 4.02 -3.61 -8.26
N ILE A 170 3.23 -3.18 -7.27
CA ILE A 170 1.83 -3.56 -7.13
C ILE A 170 0.97 -2.97 -8.24
N ALA A 171 1.08 -1.67 -8.50
CA ALA A 171 0.29 -0.97 -9.51
C ALA A 171 0.52 -1.54 -10.92
N ASN A 172 1.78 -1.83 -11.26
CA ASN A 172 2.15 -2.46 -12.52
C ASN A 172 1.69 -3.93 -12.58
N GLY A 173 1.94 -4.71 -11.51
CA GLY A 173 1.61 -6.13 -11.50
C GLY A 173 0.12 -6.45 -11.49
N ARG A 174 -0.69 -5.53 -10.98
CA ARG A 174 -2.16 -5.62 -10.98
C ARG A 174 -2.80 -4.89 -12.16
N GLN A 175 -2.00 -4.33 -13.07
CA GLN A 175 -2.47 -3.55 -14.21
C GLN A 175 -3.36 -2.35 -13.83
N ASN A 176 -3.22 -1.82 -12.60
CA ASN A 176 -3.82 -0.53 -12.24
C ASN A 176 -3.28 0.61 -13.11
N ILE A 177 -2.09 0.41 -13.67
CA ILE A 177 -1.52 1.23 -14.73
C ILE A 177 -1.28 0.32 -15.93
N THR A 178 -2.04 0.53 -16.99
CA THR A 178 -1.84 -0.19 -18.25
C THR A 178 -0.50 0.20 -18.87
N GLN A 179 0.11 -0.73 -19.62
CA GLN A 179 1.38 -0.46 -20.30
C GLN A 179 1.27 0.73 -21.26
N GLU A 180 0.14 0.86 -21.96
CA GLU A 180 -0.13 1.96 -22.90
C GLU A 180 -0.09 3.32 -22.19
N VAL A 181 -0.85 3.46 -21.10
CA VAL A 181 -0.90 4.70 -20.31
C VAL A 181 0.48 5.03 -19.73
N PHE A 182 1.20 4.01 -19.25
CA PHE A 182 2.57 4.18 -18.78
C PHE A 182 3.49 4.70 -19.89
N ASP A 183 3.44 4.10 -21.08
CA ASP A 183 4.34 4.43 -22.20
C ASP A 183 4.10 5.86 -22.71
N LEU A 184 2.84 6.32 -22.76
CA LEU A 184 2.50 7.71 -23.11
C LEU A 184 3.15 8.71 -22.15
N LEU A 185 3.01 8.47 -20.84
CA LEU A 185 3.60 9.35 -19.83
C LEU A 185 5.14 9.23 -19.78
N TRP A 186 5.66 8.03 -20.03
CA TRP A 186 7.10 7.79 -20.12
C TRP A 186 7.73 8.61 -21.26
N GLN A 187 7.13 8.63 -22.44
CA GLN A 187 7.61 9.40 -23.59
C GLN A 187 7.72 10.90 -23.27
N LYS A 188 6.74 11.45 -22.56
CA LYS A 188 6.72 12.87 -22.16
C LYS A 188 7.71 13.23 -21.04
N THR A 189 8.30 12.23 -20.39
CA THR A 189 9.23 12.43 -19.27
C THR A 189 10.61 11.85 -19.53
N ASN A 190 10.86 11.23 -20.70
CA ASN A 190 12.10 10.52 -21.00
C ASN A 190 12.87 11.17 -22.15
N ASN A 191 14.18 11.36 -21.94
CA ASN A 191 15.07 12.08 -22.86
C ASN A 191 14.58 13.51 -23.21
N VAL A 192 13.81 14.11 -22.31
CA VAL A 192 13.35 15.51 -22.40
C VAL A 192 14.09 16.36 -21.38
N ASP A 193 14.13 17.66 -21.64
CA ASP A 193 14.53 18.65 -20.65
C ASP A 193 13.44 18.75 -19.57
N LEU A 194 13.67 18.09 -18.43
CA LEU A 194 12.72 18.06 -17.33
C LEU A 194 12.57 19.43 -16.67
N ASP A 195 13.55 20.33 -16.73
CA ASP A 195 13.38 21.68 -16.19
C ASP A 195 12.32 22.43 -16.99
N GLN A 196 12.37 22.34 -18.33
CA GLN A 196 11.36 22.95 -19.20
C GLN A 196 9.97 22.37 -18.94
N VAL A 197 9.86 21.04 -18.84
CA VAL A 197 8.59 20.36 -18.54
C VAL A 197 8.06 20.78 -17.17
N VAL A 198 8.93 20.91 -16.17
CA VAL A 198 8.53 21.28 -14.82
C VAL A 198 8.13 22.75 -14.72
N ASN A 199 8.78 23.64 -15.49
CA ASN A 199 8.45 25.06 -15.52
C ASN A 199 7.19 25.34 -16.37
N ASN A 200 6.88 24.49 -17.35
CA ASN A 200 5.68 24.56 -18.19
C ASN A 200 4.82 23.31 -18.01
N SER A 201 4.45 23.01 -16.77
CA SER A 201 3.88 21.72 -16.39
C SER A 201 2.43 21.48 -16.80
N GLN A 202 1.76 22.48 -17.36
CA GLN A 202 0.33 22.41 -17.69
C GLN A 202 0.01 21.26 -18.67
N GLU A 203 0.77 21.11 -19.75
CA GLU A 203 0.56 20.02 -20.72
C GLU A 203 0.69 18.65 -20.05
N LEU A 204 1.74 18.45 -19.25
CA LEU A 204 1.98 17.19 -18.56
C LEU A 204 0.93 16.92 -17.47
N ARG A 205 0.45 17.97 -16.80
CA ARG A 205 -0.63 17.89 -15.81
C ARG A 205 -1.93 17.44 -16.46
N GLU A 206 -2.33 18.10 -17.55
CA GLU A 206 -3.54 17.77 -18.29
C GLU A 206 -3.49 16.34 -18.81
N LEU A 207 -2.37 15.93 -19.40
CA LEU A 207 -2.16 14.55 -19.82
C LEU A 207 -2.29 13.56 -18.65
N ALA A 208 -1.62 13.82 -17.51
CA ALA A 208 -1.67 12.93 -16.36
C ALA A 208 -3.09 12.79 -15.78
N LEU A 209 -3.87 13.88 -15.76
CA LEU A 209 -5.26 13.87 -15.29
C LEU A 209 -6.18 13.17 -16.29
N GLN A 210 -6.02 13.38 -17.59
CA GLN A 210 -6.79 12.69 -18.64
C GLN A 210 -6.55 11.17 -18.60
N LEU A 211 -5.29 10.76 -18.51
CA LEU A 211 -4.93 9.35 -18.40
C LEU A 211 -5.46 8.72 -17.09
N ALA A 212 -5.43 9.49 -16.00
CA ALA A 212 -6.00 9.05 -14.73
C ALA A 212 -7.52 8.88 -14.80
N ALA A 213 -8.24 9.81 -15.41
CA ALA A 213 -9.68 9.72 -15.62
C ALA A 213 -10.05 8.49 -16.46
N LYS A 214 -9.32 8.25 -17.56
CA LYS A 214 -9.49 7.05 -18.40
C LYS A 214 -9.33 5.76 -17.58
N LEU A 215 -8.26 5.65 -16.78
CA LEU A 215 -8.03 4.45 -15.95
C LEU A 215 -9.11 4.27 -14.87
N VAL A 216 -9.63 5.35 -14.31
CA VAL A 216 -10.71 5.30 -13.31
C VAL A 216 -12.03 4.89 -13.95
N GLU A 217 -12.31 5.33 -15.17
CA GLU A 217 -13.51 4.95 -15.92
C GLU A 217 -13.47 3.48 -16.40
N GLU A 218 -12.30 3.03 -16.86
CA GLU A 218 -12.06 1.66 -17.32
C GLU A 218 -11.92 0.65 -16.17
N ALA A 219 -11.67 1.12 -14.95
CA ALA A 219 -11.61 0.25 -13.78
C ALA A 219 -12.95 -0.52 -13.67
N PRO A 220 -12.92 -1.85 -13.44
CA PRO A 220 -14.13 -2.64 -13.40
C PRO A 220 -15.15 -2.01 -12.44
N LYS A 221 -16.34 -1.63 -12.94
CA LYS A 221 -17.46 -1.10 -12.12
C LYS A 221 -18.00 -2.13 -11.09
N HIS A 222 -17.36 -3.28 -10.98
CA HIS A 222 -17.62 -4.28 -9.95
C HIS A 222 -17.02 -3.84 -8.61
N ARG A 223 -17.86 -3.30 -7.71
CA ARG A 223 -18.34 -4.07 -6.54
C ARG A 223 -18.99 -3.17 -5.49
N ASP A 224 -20.29 -3.41 -5.33
CA ASP A 224 -21.06 -3.42 -4.10
C ASP A 224 -20.72 -2.43 -2.97
N ASN A 225 -21.71 -1.59 -2.66
CA ASN A 225 -21.81 -0.73 -1.50
C ASN A 225 -21.67 -1.46 -0.13
N SER A 226 -21.49 -2.78 -0.13
CA SER A 226 -21.35 -3.64 1.06
C SER A 226 -20.17 -3.27 1.94
N HIS A 227 -19.03 -2.86 1.37
CA HIS A 227 -17.88 -2.40 2.17
C HIS A 227 -18.07 -0.99 2.74
N ARG A 228 -18.80 -0.11 2.04
CA ARG A 228 -19.15 1.22 2.56
C ARG A 228 -20.18 1.13 3.68
N GLN A 229 -21.12 0.18 3.58
CA GLN A 229 -22.07 -0.14 4.66
C GLN A 229 -21.39 -0.80 5.86
N GLN A 230 -20.40 -1.69 5.67
CA GLN A 230 -19.63 -2.25 6.79
C GLN A 230 -18.80 -1.18 7.52
N LEU A 231 -18.15 -0.26 6.81
CA LEU A 231 -17.41 0.83 7.44
C LEU A 231 -18.33 1.82 8.20
N GLN A 232 -19.54 2.07 7.68
CA GLN A 232 -20.56 2.87 8.39
C GLN A 232 -21.15 2.13 9.59
N GLN A 233 -21.38 0.82 9.52
CA GLN A 233 -21.87 0.01 10.64
C GLN A 233 -20.84 -0.11 11.75
N VAL A 234 -19.54 -0.25 11.43
CA VAL A 234 -18.48 -0.29 12.46
C VAL A 234 -18.33 1.07 13.14
N GLN A 235 -18.49 2.19 12.42
CA GLN A 235 -18.49 3.52 13.01
C GLN A 235 -19.74 3.78 13.87
N GLN A 236 -20.92 3.29 13.46
CA GLN A 236 -22.15 3.41 14.27
C GLN A 236 -22.13 2.49 15.50
N ALA A 237 -21.55 1.29 15.41
CA ALA A 237 -21.36 0.39 16.54
C ALA A 237 -20.40 0.96 17.59
N ALA A 238 -19.32 1.63 17.17
CA ALA A 238 -18.38 2.29 18.08
C ALA A 238 -19.00 3.48 18.84
N VAL A 239 -20.01 4.14 18.27
CA VAL A 239 -20.76 5.22 18.94
C VAL A 239 -21.81 4.66 19.92
N GLN A 240 -22.36 3.47 19.66
CA GLN A 240 -23.37 2.85 20.54
C GLN A 240 -22.76 2.16 21.79
N THR A 241 -21.48 1.79 21.78
CA THR A 241 -20.81 1.15 22.93
C THR A 241 -20.39 2.11 24.05
N HIS A 242 -20.65 3.41 23.93
CA HIS A 242 -20.50 4.37 25.02
C HIS A 242 -21.86 4.86 25.54
N THR A 243 -22.72 3.92 25.93
CA THR A 243 -23.77 4.24 26.91
C THR A 243 -23.14 4.32 28.29
N PHE A 244 -23.10 5.52 28.85
CA PHE A 244 -22.68 5.84 30.22
C PHE A 244 -23.26 4.81 31.23
N ILE A 245 -22.40 4.00 31.86
CA ILE A 245 -22.79 3.30 33.08
C ILE A 245 -22.83 4.34 34.19
N ASN A 246 -24.05 4.69 34.60
CA ASN A 246 -24.31 5.57 35.73
C ASN A 246 -23.86 4.87 37.03
N PRO A 247 -22.90 5.43 37.81
CA PRO A 247 -22.31 4.74 38.97
C PRO A 247 -23.27 4.52 40.15
N ALA A 248 -24.52 5.01 40.08
CA ALA A 248 -25.50 4.90 41.16
C ALA A 248 -26.14 3.51 41.34
N HIS A 249 -25.96 2.55 40.41
CA HIS A 249 -26.62 1.23 40.47
C HIS A 249 -25.74 0.05 40.91
N ALA A 250 -24.45 0.26 41.18
CA ALA A 250 -23.55 -0.83 41.60
C ALA A 250 -23.82 -1.33 43.04
N SER A 251 -24.44 -0.52 43.89
CA SER A 251 -24.61 -0.78 45.33
C SER A 251 -25.75 -1.74 45.67
N GLN A 252 -26.73 -1.93 44.78
CA GLN A 252 -27.92 -2.76 45.07
C GLN A 252 -27.69 -4.27 44.86
N ARG A 253 -26.72 -4.67 44.03
CA ARG A 253 -26.45 -6.10 43.76
C ARG A 253 -25.67 -6.80 44.87
N LEU A 254 -25.03 -6.05 45.78
CA LEU A 254 -24.29 -6.60 46.92
C LEU A 254 -25.20 -6.89 48.13
N TYR A 255 -26.31 -6.18 48.29
CA TYR A 255 -27.24 -6.37 49.42
C TYR A 255 -28.15 -7.60 49.27
N ASN A 256 -28.51 -8.00 48.04
CA ASN A 256 -29.41 -9.14 47.79
C ASN A 256 -28.73 -10.53 47.84
N ARG A 257 -27.42 -10.61 48.07
CA ARG A 257 -26.68 -11.88 48.18
C ARG A 257 -26.55 -12.42 49.60
N LEU A 258 -26.97 -11.66 50.61
CA LEU A 258 -26.72 -11.98 52.02
C LEU A 258 -27.95 -12.46 52.81
N ASN A 259 -29.11 -12.70 52.18
CA ASN A 259 -30.28 -13.14 52.93
C ASN A 259 -31.21 -14.07 52.12
N PRO A 260 -31.12 -15.41 52.29
CA PRO A 260 -32.14 -16.32 51.81
C PRO A 260 -33.02 -16.75 52.99
N ASN A 261 -34.30 -16.41 52.96
CA ASN A 261 -35.30 -17.24 53.64
C ASN A 261 -36.57 -17.31 52.78
N PRO A 262 -37.00 -18.52 52.38
CA PRO A 262 -38.20 -18.72 51.58
C PRO A 262 -39.39 -19.01 52.48
N GLN A 263 -40.59 -18.54 52.15
CA GLN A 263 -41.80 -19.29 52.50
C GLN A 263 -43.06 -18.89 51.71
N LEU A 264 -43.77 -19.95 51.35
CA LEU A 264 -45.22 -20.10 51.13
C LEU A 264 -45.78 -19.83 49.73
N ASN A 265 -45.87 -20.94 48.99
CA ASN A 265 -46.74 -21.13 47.84
C ASN A 265 -48.02 -21.85 48.32
N LEU A 266 -49.19 -21.29 47.99
CA LEU A 266 -50.51 -21.85 48.32
C LEU A 266 -51.04 -22.67 47.11
N ASN A 267 -51.31 -23.96 47.38
CA ASN A 267 -52.41 -24.89 46.96
C ASN A 267 -53.38 -24.53 45.80
N PRO A 268 -54.28 -25.44 45.30
CA PRO A 268 -54.47 -26.89 45.62
C PRO A 268 -54.80 -27.87 44.42
N ASN A 269 -54.50 -29.17 44.60
CA ASN A 269 -55.27 -30.44 44.40
C ASN A 269 -56.09 -30.72 43.09
N PRO A 270 -56.64 -31.95 42.79
CA PRO A 270 -56.70 -33.19 43.57
C PRO A 270 -56.61 -34.57 42.82
N GLN A 271 -56.73 -35.64 43.62
CA GLN A 271 -57.23 -37.02 43.34
C GLN A 271 -56.26 -38.08 42.78
N GLU A 272 -55.94 -39.08 43.60
CA GLU A 272 -56.39 -40.48 43.41
C GLU A 272 -56.15 -41.33 44.69
N GLN A 273 -57.20 -42.08 45.08
CA GLN A 273 -57.30 -43.12 46.12
C GLN A 273 -57.13 -44.52 45.44
N PRO A 274 -57.29 -45.68 46.12
CA PRO A 274 -56.91 -46.14 47.46
C PRO A 274 -56.27 -47.56 47.42
N LYS A 275 -55.92 -48.11 48.60
CA LYS A 275 -55.82 -49.55 49.04
C LYS A 275 -54.92 -49.56 50.30
N GLU A 276 -55.19 -50.18 51.44
CA GLU A 276 -56.23 -51.05 52.02
C GLU A 276 -56.40 -50.65 53.50
#